data_AF-A0A5K0W1T9-F1
#
_entry.id   AF-A0A5K0W1T9-F1
#
_cell.length_a   1.000
_cell.length_b   1.000
_cell.length_c   1.000
_cell.angle_alpha   90.00
_cell.angle_beta   90.00
_cell.angle_gamma   90.00
#
_symmetry.space_group_name_H-M   'P 1'
#
loop_
_entity.id
_entity.type
_entity.pdbx_description
1 polymer ?
#
loop_
_entity_poly.entity_id
_entity_poly.type
_entity_poly.pdbx_seq_one_letter_code
_entity_poly.pdbx_strand_id
1 'polypeptide(L)'
;SDSLDKIVTPEKLSRRSSISSIGYTPRANLTNGGNQCLESTVSLLETAIADSQDVCAALVSECYGSDLPTKHLKDMEQLNQKLKKMNILLARLRTDMLMM
;
A
#
# COMPACT_ATOMS: atom_id res chain seq x y z
N SER A 1 -37.94 -22.54 -16.34
CA SER A 1 -38.44 -21.70 -15.26
C SER A 1 -38.14 -22.38 -13.95
N ASP A 2 -37.62 -21.59 -13.00
CA ASP A 2 -37.57 -21.78 -11.55
C ASP A 2 -37.08 -23.11 -10.96
N SER A 3 -36.02 -23.02 -10.16
CA SER A 3 -36.22 -23.08 -8.69
C SER A 3 -34.86 -22.98 -7.97
N LEU A 4 -34.53 -21.78 -7.49
CA LEU A 4 -33.52 -21.54 -6.43
C LEU A 4 -34.16 -21.57 -5.02
N ASP A 5 -35.37 -22.14 -4.92
CA ASP A 5 -36.27 -22.03 -3.76
C ASP A 5 -35.89 -22.94 -2.57
N LYS A 6 -34.64 -23.38 -2.47
CA LYS A 6 -34.20 -24.34 -1.43
C LYS A 6 -33.01 -23.92 -0.58
N ILE A 7 -32.48 -22.70 -0.75
CA ILE A 7 -31.28 -22.25 -0.01
C ILE A 7 -31.65 -21.48 1.28
N VAL A 8 -32.93 -21.23 1.55
CA VAL A 8 -33.36 -20.42 2.71
C VAL A 8 -34.32 -21.18 3.61
N THR A 9 -33.82 -22.18 4.32
CA THR A 9 -34.45 -22.65 5.56
C THR A 9 -33.38 -22.93 6.60
N PRO A 10 -33.18 -22.02 7.59
CA PRO A 10 -32.37 -22.33 8.75
C PRO A 10 -33.23 -23.15 9.71
N GLU A 11 -33.38 -24.45 9.43
CA GLU A 11 -34.07 -25.36 10.35
C GLU A 11 -33.11 -25.80 11.47
N LYS A 12 -33.24 -25.09 12.60
CA LYS A 12 -32.91 -25.47 13.98
C LYS A 12 -31.84 -26.57 14.17
N LEU A 13 -30.58 -26.15 14.34
CA LEU A 13 -29.58 -26.95 15.03
C LEU A 13 -29.61 -26.69 16.55
N SER A 14 -30.33 -27.61 17.21
CA SER A 14 -29.97 -28.32 18.43
C SER A 14 -29.01 -27.65 19.43
N ARG A 15 -29.57 -27.40 20.62
CA ARG A 15 -28.93 -27.33 21.95
C ARG A 15 -27.48 -27.85 22.01
N ARG A 16 -26.52 -26.94 22.14
CA ARG A 16 -25.27 -27.22 22.86
C ARG A 16 -24.77 -25.94 23.54
N SER A 17 -24.77 -26.01 24.86
CA SER A 17 -24.30 -24.98 25.78
C SER A 17 -22.81 -24.64 25.59
N SER A 18 -22.46 -23.47 26.12
CA SER A 18 -21.12 -22.86 26.30
C SER A 18 -20.36 -22.48 25.04
N ILE A 19 -20.68 -21.30 24.50
CA ILE A 19 -19.70 -20.46 23.80
C ILE A 19 -19.03 -19.62 24.89
N SER A 20 -17.88 -20.05 25.36
CA SER A 20 -16.91 -19.11 25.91
C SER A 20 -16.53 -18.17 24.77
N SER A 21 -16.73 -16.88 24.98
CA SER A 21 -16.24 -15.82 24.09
C SER A 21 -14.72 -15.96 23.99
N ILE A 22 -14.24 -16.66 22.95
CA ILE A 22 -12.88 -16.49 22.46
C ILE A 22 -12.94 -15.19 21.66
N GLY A 23 -12.83 -14.08 22.41
CA GLY A 23 -12.48 -12.81 21.84
C GLY A 23 -11.13 -12.98 21.14
N TYR A 24 -11.15 -13.04 19.81
CA TYR A 24 -9.94 -12.84 19.02
C TYR A 24 -9.54 -11.38 19.19
N THR A 25 -8.84 -11.06 20.28
CA THR A 25 -7.97 -9.89 20.31
C THR A 25 -6.72 -10.28 19.52
N PRO A 26 -6.38 -9.65 18.39
CA PRO A 26 -5.06 -9.79 17.83
C PRO A 26 -4.09 -9.18 18.85
N ARG A 27 -3.44 -10.03 19.64
CA ARG A 27 -2.37 -9.62 20.54
C ARG A 27 -1.18 -9.27 19.66
N ALA A 28 -1.09 -7.99 19.29
CA ALA A 28 0.05 -7.41 18.58
C ALA A 28 1.26 -7.35 19.52
N ASN A 29 1.87 -8.50 19.81
CA ASN A 29 3.23 -8.58 20.30
C ASN A 29 4.15 -8.69 19.07
N LEU A 30 4.27 -7.59 18.32
CA LEU A 30 5.23 -7.44 17.21
C LEU A 30 6.45 -6.62 17.63
N THR A 31 6.93 -6.80 18.86
CA THR A 31 8.15 -6.14 19.32
C THR A 31 9.34 -7.01 18.92
N ASN A 32 9.90 -6.77 17.73
CA ASN A 32 11.31 -6.94 17.31
C ASN A 32 11.47 -7.45 15.87
N GLY A 33 10.59 -8.35 15.39
CA GLY A 33 10.66 -8.89 14.01
C GLY A 33 9.96 -8.04 12.94
N GLY A 34 8.94 -7.27 13.34
CA GLY A 34 8.20 -6.39 12.43
C GLY A 34 9.05 -5.21 11.92
N ASN A 35 9.89 -4.64 12.79
CA ASN A 35 10.68 -3.45 12.46
C ASN A 35 11.73 -3.72 11.37
N GLN A 36 12.46 -4.86 11.42
CA GLN A 36 13.41 -5.22 10.36
C GLN A 36 12.74 -5.47 8.99
N CYS A 37 11.54 -6.07 8.99
CA CYS A 37 10.76 -6.27 7.77
C CYS A 37 10.25 -4.94 7.20
N LEU A 38 9.84 -4.01 8.08
CA LEU A 38 9.41 -2.67 7.71
C LEU A 38 10.57 -1.83 7.17
N GLU A 39 11.74 -1.84 7.81
CA GLU A 39 12.95 -1.17 7.33
C GLU A 39 13.37 -1.67 5.94
N SER A 40 13.36 -2.99 5.74
CA SER A 40 13.67 -3.59 4.43
C SER A 40 12.66 -3.17 3.36
N THR A 41 11.37 -3.13 3.71
CA THR A 41 10.31 -2.67 2.81
C THR A 41 10.46 -1.19 2.47
N VAL A 42 10.80 -0.35 3.46
CA VAL A 42 11.06 1.08 3.24
C VAL A 42 12.24 1.29 2.31
N SER A 43 13.35 0.56 2.49
CA SER A 43 14.48 0.63 1.57
C SER A 43 14.15 0.18 0.15
N LEU A 44 13.34 -0.87 -0.03
CA LEU A 44 12.86 -1.26 -1.37
C LEU A 44 12.01 -0.17 -2.02
N LEU A 45 11.15 0.50 -1.25
CA LEU A 45 10.33 1.60 -1.74
C LEU A 45 11.18 2.84 -2.08
N GLU A 46 12.19 3.17 -1.26
CA GLU A 46 13.14 4.26 -1.52
C GLU A 46 13.86 4.05 -2.86
N THR A 47 14.40 2.85 -3.10
CA THR A 47 15.05 2.49 -4.36
C THR A 47 14.09 2.57 -5.54
N ALA A 48 12.91 1.95 -5.44
CA ALA A 48 11.94 1.95 -6.54
C ALA A 48 11.45 3.37 -6.89
N ILE A 49 11.33 4.25 -5.90
CA ILE A 49 10.99 5.66 -6.12
C ILE A 49 12.14 6.41 -6.79
N ALA A 50 13.39 6.21 -6.35
CA ALA A 50 14.55 6.82 -6.98
C ALA A 50 14.65 6.44 -8.46
N ASP A 51 14.56 5.14 -8.78
CA ASP A 51 14.55 4.63 -10.15
C ASP A 51 13.42 5.27 -10.97
N SER A 52 12.22 5.36 -10.38
CA SER A 52 11.06 5.98 -11.04
C SER A 52 11.25 7.49 -11.27
N GLN A 53 11.95 8.19 -10.37
CA GLN A 53 12.25 9.61 -10.50
C GLN A 53 13.24 9.85 -11.63
N ASP A 54 14.28 9.02 -11.74
CA ASP A 54 15.29 9.10 -12.80
C ASP A 54 14.65 8.85 -14.17
N VAL A 55 13.80 7.82 -14.28
CA VAL A 55 13.03 7.55 -15.50
C VAL A 55 12.11 8.72 -15.85
N CYS A 56 11.38 9.28 -14.87
CA CYS A 56 10.52 10.44 -15.12
C CYS A 56 11.33 11.66 -15.57
N ALA A 57 12.49 11.91 -14.98
CA ALA A 57 13.35 13.03 -15.34
C ALA A 57 13.90 12.88 -16.77
N ALA A 58 14.36 11.68 -17.14
CA ALA A 58 14.82 11.36 -18.49
C ALA A 58 13.70 11.56 -19.52
N LEU A 59 12.52 11.00 -19.26
CA LEU A 59 11.37 11.16 -20.16
C LEU A 59 10.96 12.63 -20.29
N VAL A 60 10.92 13.40 -19.20
CA VAL A 60 10.62 14.85 -19.28
C VAL A 60 11.65 15.55 -20.17
N SER A 61 12.94 15.25 -20.00
CA SER A 61 14.01 15.83 -20.81
C SER A 61 13.91 15.47 -22.30
N GLU A 62 13.58 14.22 -22.64
CA GLU A 62 13.37 13.79 -24.03
C GLU A 62 12.15 14.46 -24.69
N CYS A 63 11.14 14.78 -23.88
CA CYS A 63 9.94 15.45 -24.35
C CYS A 63 10.16 16.96 -24.56
N TYR A 64 11.13 17.59 -23.87
CA TYR A 64 11.58 18.97 -24.13
C TYR A 64 12.36 19.05 -25.45
N GLY A 65 11.65 18.94 -26.57
CA GLY A 65 12.23 18.93 -27.92
C GLY A 65 11.40 18.16 -28.94
N SER A 66 10.43 17.38 -28.47
CA SER A 66 9.43 16.70 -29.31
C SER A 66 8.14 17.52 -29.35
N ASP A 67 7.36 17.45 -30.45
CA ASP A 67 6.00 18.02 -30.58
C ASP A 67 4.97 17.24 -29.73
N LEU A 68 5.30 16.97 -28.47
CA LEU A 68 4.45 16.24 -27.56
C LEU A 68 3.34 17.18 -27.02
N PRO A 69 2.08 16.73 -26.96
CA PRO A 69 1.02 17.55 -26.38
C PRO A 69 1.37 18.02 -24.96
N THR A 70 1.18 19.31 -24.69
CA THR A 70 1.51 19.96 -23.40
C THR A 70 0.88 19.28 -22.18
N LYS A 71 -0.21 18.52 -22.39
CA LYS A 71 -0.83 17.70 -21.36
C LYS A 71 0.11 16.60 -20.85
N HIS A 72 0.82 15.90 -21.73
CA HIS A 72 1.73 14.83 -21.34
C HIS A 72 2.90 15.34 -20.50
N LEU A 73 3.47 16.50 -20.87
CA LEU A 73 4.50 17.16 -20.07
C LEU A 73 4.01 17.49 -18.64
N LYS A 74 2.78 18.02 -18.51
CA LYS A 74 2.18 18.32 -17.21
C LYS A 74 1.93 17.05 -16.38
N ASP A 75 1.43 15.99 -17.01
CA ASP A 75 1.16 14.72 -16.34
C ASP A 75 2.46 14.10 -15.79
N MET A 76 3.56 14.20 -16.56
CA MET A 76 4.89 13.70 -16.16
C MET A 76 5.52 14.54 -15.05
N GLU A 77 5.41 15.87 -15.13
CA GLU A 77 5.86 16.75 -14.05
C GLU A 77 5.08 16.47 -12.75
N GLN A 78 3.76 16.29 -12.85
CA GLN A 78 2.91 15.94 -11.71
C GLN A 78 3.30 14.58 -11.11
N LEU A 79 3.61 13.59 -11.94
CA LEU A 79 4.09 12.28 -11.48
C LEU A 79 5.40 12.42 -10.71
N ASN A 80 6.37 13.16 -11.24
CA ASN A 80 7.65 13.42 -10.57
C ASN A 80 7.45 14.11 -9.20
N GLN A 81 6.54 15.09 -9.13
CA GLN A 81 6.18 15.74 -7.86
C GLN A 81 5.54 14.78 -6.86
N LYS A 82 4.70 13.83 -7.30
CA LYS A 82 4.13 12.79 -6.43
C LYS A 82 5.22 11.86 -5.89
N LEU A 83 6.16 11.44 -6.73
CA LEU A 83 7.30 10.61 -6.31
C LEU A 83 8.17 11.33 -5.26
N LYS A 84 8.45 12.63 -5.45
CA LYS A 84 9.16 13.45 -4.46
C LYS A 84 8.43 13.48 -3.11
N LYS A 85 7.11 13.65 -3.12
CA LYS A 85 6.29 13.62 -1.89
C LYS A 85 6.35 12.26 -1.21
N MET A 86 6.31 11.16 -1.97
CA MET A 86 6.44 9.80 -1.41
C MET A 86 7.80 9.59 -0.75
N ASN A 87 8.89 10.07 -1.38
CA ASN A 87 10.23 9.99 -0.81
C ASN A 87 10.34 10.75 0.52
N ILE A 88 9.76 11.97 0.60
CA ILE A 88 9.69 12.73 1.86
C ILE A 88 8.93 11.97 2.95
N LEU A 89 7.82 11.32 2.60
CA LEU A 89 7.04 10.53 3.56
C LEU A 89 7.80 9.30 4.05
N LEU A 90 8.55 8.63 3.18
CA LEU A 90 9.41 7.51 3.59
C LEU A 90 10.55 7.94 4.50
N ALA A 91 11.19 9.07 4.21
CA ALA A 91 12.23 9.62 5.08
C ALA A 91 11.68 9.94 6.50
N ARG A 92 10.46 10.47 6.58
CA ARG A 92 9.77 10.69 7.87
C ARG A 92 9.46 9.37 8.57
N LEU A 93 8.88 8.40 7.86
CA LEU A 93 8.58 7.09 8.41
C LEU A 93 9.83 6.40 8.96
N ARG A 94 10.96 6.53 8.26
CA ARG A 94 12.27 6.02 8.70
C ARG A 94 12.78 6.71 9.96
N THR A 95 12.58 8.03 10.05
CA THR A 95 12.91 8.80 11.26
C THR A 95 12.04 8.38 12.44
N ASP A 96 10.73 8.20 12.22
CA ASP A 96 9.79 7.79 13.26
C ASP A 96 10.12 6.37 13.77
N MET A 97 10.52 5.45 12.87
CA MET A 97 10.95 4.10 13.26
C MET A 97 12.24 4.09 14.09
N LEU A 98 13.21 4.98 13.83
CA LEU A 98 14.45 5.07 14.60
C LEU A 98 14.27 5.69 16.00
N MET A 99 13.16 6.40 16.22
CA MET A 99 12.83 7.07 17.48
C MET A 99 11.95 6.22 18.42
N MET A 100 11.55 5.02 18.01
CA MET A 100 10.76 4.04 18.80
C MET A 100 11.65 3.00 19.46
#